data_AF-A0A4Q3X209-F1
#
_entry.id   AF-A0A4Q3X209-F1
#
_cell.length_a   1.000
_cell.length_b   1.000
_cell.length_c   1.000
_cell.angle_alpha   90.00
_cell.angle_beta   90.00
_cell.angle_gamma   90.00
#
_symmetry.space_group_name_H-M   'P 1'
#
loop_
_entity.id
_entity.type
_entity.pdbx_description
1 polymer ?
#
loop_
_entity_poly.entity_id
_entity_poly.type
_entity_poly.pdbx_seq_one_letter_code
_entity_poly.pdbx_strand_id
1 'polypeptide(L)'
;DSYKIPTQSCVLGHITTQIQAIERGVPVDLVFQSIAGTQEANKSFGIDLKLLQEGLEAGRSLNRGSLGNNVMYFETGQGSCLSANAHHGIDQQTLEARAYAVARYFEPLLVNTVVGFIGPEYLYDGKQIIRAGLEDHFCGKLMGLPMGCDICYTNHAEADQNDVDNLLVLLGAAGCSYIMGVPGADDIMLGYQSTSFHDANFLRQTLGLRPAPEFENWLQSMGVTDDKGRIQPLEKVVKRFALQSPQATKSLVLESSNLEIKEKWQQSTEARLVIPRAGGSIASEERLHFQLDHANARDAVHWPFDAKQLQAQLLEDGVPALVLESAAIDRASYLQRPDYGRKLSLKSHHDLENWREEFKDNHIDIAIVVTDGLSALATQRQAIPLLKLLIPEFNARGWTVGPICVVSHGRVALQDEVGTVLKANLALTLIGERPGLGTPDSLGAYLVYAPKLGNTDASRNCISNIRPGGLNWEAAATKLVSLISASLQRRVSGVELKDDEVLLTLSSESSYSAINSLE
;
A
#
# COMPACT_ATOMS: atom_id res chain seq x y z
N ASP A 1 3.48 22.39 -12.61
CA ASP A 1 3.86 23.73 -13.14
C ASP A 1 4.41 23.74 -14.55
N SER A 2 5.46 22.98 -14.88
CA SER A 2 6.15 23.06 -16.19
C SER A 2 5.25 22.94 -17.43
N TYR A 3 4.20 22.11 -17.37
CA TYR A 3 3.26 21.91 -18.47
C TYR A 3 1.90 22.58 -18.27
N LYS A 4 1.73 23.37 -17.19
CA LYS A 4 0.47 24.05 -16.83
C LYS A 4 -0.76 23.14 -16.89
N ILE A 5 -0.60 21.91 -16.38
CA ILE A 5 -1.66 20.89 -16.39
C ILE A 5 -2.78 21.34 -15.44
N PRO A 6 -4.04 21.44 -15.88
CA PRO A 6 -5.16 21.78 -15.01
C PRO A 6 -5.58 20.54 -14.22
N THR A 7 -4.83 20.25 -13.16
CA THR A 7 -5.04 19.09 -12.28
C THR A 7 -4.60 19.44 -10.86
N GLN A 8 -4.92 18.56 -9.92
CA GLN A 8 -4.41 18.58 -8.56
C GLN A 8 -3.48 17.38 -8.37
N SER A 9 -2.48 17.54 -7.52
CA SER A 9 -1.61 16.47 -7.04
C SER A 9 -1.97 16.07 -5.60
N CYS A 10 -1.73 14.81 -5.26
CA CYS A 10 -1.95 14.29 -3.93
C CYS A 10 -0.89 13.24 -3.61
N VAL A 11 -0.41 13.26 -2.36
CA VAL A 11 0.42 12.19 -1.80
C VAL A 11 -0.39 11.56 -0.69
N LEU A 12 -0.78 10.29 -0.86
CA LEU A 12 -1.72 9.57 0.01
C LEU A 12 -1.06 9.12 1.33
N GLY A 13 -0.40 10.03 2.03
CA GLY A 13 0.13 9.81 3.38
C GLY A 13 -0.93 10.06 4.46
N HIS A 14 -0.63 9.72 5.71
CA HIS A 14 -1.52 10.08 6.82
C HIS A 14 -1.74 11.60 6.89
N ILE A 15 -2.96 12.03 7.20
CA ILE A 15 -3.35 13.45 7.19
C ILE A 15 -2.43 14.34 8.03
N THR A 16 -1.91 13.84 9.16
CA THR A 16 -0.95 14.59 9.99
C THR A 16 0.37 14.91 9.29
N THR A 17 0.82 14.05 8.38
CA THR A 17 2.06 14.27 7.62
C THR A 17 1.84 15.32 6.56
N GLN A 18 0.66 15.32 5.93
CA GLN A 18 0.27 16.34 4.98
C GLN A 18 0.09 17.71 5.65
N ILE A 19 -0.55 17.77 6.83
CA ILE A 19 -0.66 19.01 7.63
C ILE A 19 0.73 19.57 7.94
N GLN A 20 1.66 18.74 8.42
CA GLN A 20 3.04 19.18 8.68
C GLN A 20 3.77 19.64 7.42
N ALA A 21 3.54 19.00 6.27
CA ALA A 21 4.09 19.45 5.00
C ALA A 21 3.56 20.85 4.64
N ILE A 22 2.26 21.09 4.83
CA ILE A 22 1.62 22.39 4.62
C ILE A 22 2.22 23.45 5.56
N GLU A 23 2.41 23.14 6.85
CA GLU A 23 3.05 24.03 7.83
C GLU A 23 4.50 24.39 7.44
N ARG A 24 5.20 23.48 6.75
CA ARG A 24 6.55 23.70 6.19
C ARG A 24 6.53 24.41 4.83
N GLY A 25 5.35 24.83 4.34
CA GLY A 25 5.20 25.55 3.07
C GLY A 25 5.23 24.67 1.82
N VAL A 26 5.09 23.34 1.95
CA VAL A 26 5.00 22.41 0.81
C VAL A 26 3.64 22.60 0.12
N PRO A 27 3.60 22.72 -1.22
CA PRO A 27 2.35 22.83 -1.95
C PRO A 27 1.60 21.50 -1.96
N VAL A 28 0.51 21.40 -1.19
CA VAL A 28 -0.42 20.26 -1.20
C VAL A 28 -1.72 20.71 -1.88
N ASP A 29 -2.12 20.07 -2.98
CA ASP A 29 -3.37 20.43 -3.66
C ASP A 29 -4.59 19.73 -3.04
N LEU A 30 -4.48 18.43 -2.75
CA LEU A 30 -5.51 17.65 -2.06
C LEU A 30 -4.97 17.04 -0.77
N VAL A 31 -5.75 17.18 0.31
CA VAL A 31 -5.50 16.55 1.60
C VAL A 31 -6.23 15.21 1.64
N PHE A 32 -5.46 14.13 1.65
CA PHE A 32 -5.97 12.77 1.64
C PHE A 32 -6.18 12.20 3.05
N GLN A 33 -7.18 11.33 3.22
CA GLN A 33 -7.25 10.41 4.35
C GLN A 33 -8.17 9.21 4.07
N SER A 34 -7.79 8.02 4.52
CA SER A 34 -8.72 6.87 4.60
C SER A 34 -9.70 7.05 5.76
N ILE A 35 -10.99 6.78 5.54
CA ILE A 35 -12.03 6.91 6.56
C ILE A 35 -12.92 5.65 6.64
N ALA A 36 -13.60 5.48 7.77
CA ALA A 36 -14.48 4.34 8.02
C ALA A 36 -15.81 4.74 8.68
N GLY A 37 -16.76 3.79 8.74
CA GLY A 37 -18.12 4.01 9.22
C GLY A 37 -18.32 4.11 10.73
N THR A 38 -17.30 3.82 11.54
CA THR A 38 -17.39 3.86 13.00
C THR A 38 -16.26 4.68 13.62
N GLN A 39 -16.51 5.23 14.82
CA GLN A 39 -15.49 6.02 15.53
C GLN A 39 -14.29 5.15 15.91
N GLU A 40 -14.52 3.90 16.32
CA GLU A 40 -13.45 2.97 16.69
C GLU A 40 -12.59 2.58 15.47
N ALA A 41 -13.19 2.34 14.31
CA ALA A 41 -12.43 2.10 13.07
C ALA A 41 -11.56 3.32 12.68
N ASN A 42 -12.12 4.53 12.71
CA ASN A 42 -11.36 5.75 12.43
C ASN A 42 -10.21 5.97 13.44
N LYS A 43 -10.44 5.71 14.74
CA LYS A 43 -9.38 5.75 15.75
C LYS A 43 -8.27 4.74 15.47
N SER A 44 -8.60 3.56 14.96
CA SER A 44 -7.62 2.54 14.58
C SER A 44 -6.70 2.98 13.43
N PHE A 45 -7.16 3.95 12.62
CA PHE A 45 -6.38 4.61 11.57
C PHE A 45 -5.59 5.83 12.09
N GLY A 46 -5.71 6.17 13.38
CA GLY A 46 -5.05 7.33 13.97
C GLY A 46 -5.79 8.66 13.75
N ILE A 47 -7.08 8.62 13.40
CA ILE A 47 -7.86 9.83 13.10
C ILE A 47 -9.15 9.98 13.93
N ASP A 48 -9.61 11.21 14.01
CA ASP A 48 -10.98 11.56 14.41
C ASP A 48 -11.50 12.71 13.54
N LEU A 49 -12.77 13.09 13.73
CA LEU A 49 -13.38 14.15 12.93
C LEU A 49 -12.74 15.53 13.16
N LYS A 50 -12.11 15.76 14.32
CA LYS A 50 -11.44 17.02 14.61
C LYS A 50 -10.15 17.13 13.79
N LEU A 51 -9.38 16.06 13.69
CA LEU A 51 -8.19 16.01 12.86
C LEU A 51 -8.53 16.14 11.36
N LEU A 52 -9.64 15.55 10.91
CA LEU A 52 -10.13 15.76 9.54
C LEU A 52 -10.48 17.24 9.28
N GLN A 53 -11.09 17.91 10.26
CA GLN A 53 -11.41 19.34 10.18
C GLN A 53 -10.13 20.19 10.11
N GLU A 54 -9.11 19.86 10.90
CA GLU A 54 -7.80 20.52 10.87
C GLU A 54 -7.14 20.38 9.49
N GLY A 55 -7.16 19.18 8.90
CA GLY A 55 -6.63 18.97 7.56
C GLY A 55 -7.39 19.74 6.47
N LEU A 56 -8.72 19.85 6.59
CA LEU A 56 -9.53 20.68 5.70
C LEU A 56 -9.12 22.17 5.78
N GLU A 57 -8.95 22.68 6.99
CA GLU A 57 -8.53 24.06 7.24
C GLU A 57 -7.12 24.32 6.72
N ALA A 58 -6.19 23.40 6.96
CA ALA A 58 -4.82 23.46 6.45
C ALA A 58 -4.80 23.48 4.91
N GLY A 59 -5.52 22.58 4.25
CA GLY A 59 -5.60 22.53 2.79
C GLY A 59 -6.21 23.80 2.20
N ARG A 60 -7.30 24.33 2.80
CA ARG A 60 -7.94 25.58 2.38
C ARG A 60 -7.03 26.80 2.59
N SER A 61 -6.18 26.80 3.62
CA SER A 61 -5.27 27.91 3.92
C SER A 61 -4.29 28.21 2.79
N LEU A 62 -3.96 27.20 1.96
CA LEU A 62 -3.06 27.35 0.82
C LEU A 62 -3.70 28.12 -0.36
N ASN A 63 -5.03 28.25 -0.42
CA ASN A 63 -5.76 28.97 -1.47
C ASN A 63 -5.37 28.54 -2.90
N ARG A 64 -5.18 27.24 -3.13
CA ARG A 64 -4.69 26.68 -4.41
C ARG A 64 -5.79 26.33 -5.42
N GLY A 65 -7.05 26.27 -4.98
CA GLY A 65 -8.19 25.99 -5.85
C GLY A 65 -8.51 27.18 -6.76
N SER A 66 -8.71 26.92 -8.06
CA SER A 66 -9.02 27.95 -9.06
C SER A 66 -10.52 28.11 -9.35
N LEU A 67 -11.31 27.06 -9.11
CA LEU A 67 -12.76 27.03 -9.37
C LEU A 67 -13.60 26.89 -8.09
N GLY A 68 -13.00 26.35 -7.02
CA GLY A 68 -13.66 26.06 -5.76
C GLY A 68 -12.64 25.80 -4.65
N ASN A 69 -13.13 25.44 -3.48
CA ASN A 69 -12.33 25.22 -2.26
C ASN A 69 -12.54 23.82 -1.65
N ASN A 70 -13.00 22.86 -2.45
CA ASN A 70 -13.03 21.44 -2.11
C ASN A 70 -11.60 20.90 -2.25
N VAL A 71 -10.98 20.56 -1.13
CA VAL A 71 -9.56 20.16 -1.07
C VAL A 71 -9.37 18.76 -0.46
N MET A 72 -10.45 18.13 0.02
CA MET A 72 -10.34 16.81 0.64
C MET A 72 -10.45 15.71 -0.41
N TYR A 73 -9.69 14.65 -0.19
CA TYR A 73 -9.79 13.38 -0.88
C TYR A 73 -9.94 12.27 0.16
N PHE A 74 -11.02 11.49 0.10
CA PHE A 74 -11.21 10.33 0.96
C PHE A 74 -11.22 9.02 0.19
N GLU A 75 -10.62 8.00 0.80
CA GLU A 75 -10.81 6.61 0.40
C GLU A 75 -11.55 5.81 1.46
N THR A 76 -12.40 4.91 0.99
CA THR A 76 -13.24 4.03 1.78
C THR A 76 -13.18 2.60 1.23
N GLY A 77 -13.88 1.66 1.84
CA GLY A 77 -13.92 0.29 1.35
C GLY A 77 -14.61 -0.64 2.33
N GLN A 78 -15.47 -1.50 1.77
CA GLN A 78 -16.12 -2.56 2.53
C GLN A 78 -15.08 -3.47 3.19
N GLY A 79 -15.36 -3.86 4.45
CA GLY A 79 -14.47 -4.70 5.26
C GLY A 79 -13.56 -3.92 6.20
N SER A 80 -13.35 -2.62 5.99
CA SER A 80 -12.50 -1.76 6.85
C SER A 80 -12.86 -1.84 8.33
N CYS A 81 -14.14 -1.69 8.67
CA CYS A 81 -14.62 -1.76 10.06
C CYS A 81 -14.53 -3.19 10.65
N LEU A 82 -14.69 -4.23 9.82
CA LEU A 82 -14.53 -5.61 10.26
C LEU A 82 -13.06 -5.93 10.54
N SER A 83 -12.15 -5.49 9.66
CA SER A 83 -10.70 -5.62 9.84
C SER A 83 -10.22 -4.99 11.15
N ALA A 84 -10.75 -3.80 11.47
CA ALA A 84 -10.48 -3.05 12.69
C ALA A 84 -11.20 -3.59 13.93
N ASN A 85 -11.96 -4.69 13.83
CA ASN A 85 -12.80 -5.24 14.90
C ASN A 85 -13.79 -4.21 15.49
N ALA A 86 -14.25 -3.28 14.66
CA ALA A 86 -15.03 -2.09 15.03
C ALA A 86 -16.38 -2.05 14.30
N HIS A 87 -16.90 -3.23 13.91
CA HIS A 87 -18.13 -3.36 13.13
C HIS A 87 -19.40 -3.51 13.99
N HIS A 88 -19.26 -3.85 15.28
CA HIS A 88 -20.36 -3.98 16.25
C HIS A 88 -21.53 -4.88 15.79
N GLY A 89 -21.23 -5.95 15.05
CA GLY A 89 -22.23 -6.87 14.50
C GLY A 89 -23.01 -6.34 13.28
N ILE A 90 -22.63 -5.18 12.74
CA ILE A 90 -23.24 -4.58 11.55
C ILE A 90 -22.51 -5.06 10.29
N ASP A 91 -23.26 -5.26 9.20
CA ASP A 91 -22.71 -5.66 7.90
C ASP A 91 -21.83 -4.56 7.26
N GLN A 92 -20.94 -4.98 6.37
CA GLN A 92 -19.97 -4.08 5.74
C GLN A 92 -20.59 -3.01 4.84
N GLN A 93 -21.72 -3.28 4.17
CA GLN A 93 -22.37 -2.30 3.28
C GLN A 93 -22.96 -1.14 4.09
N THR A 94 -23.62 -1.45 5.20
CA THR A 94 -24.18 -0.44 6.11
C THR A 94 -23.08 0.44 6.69
N LEU A 95 -21.94 -0.15 7.07
CA LEU A 95 -20.81 0.60 7.61
C LEU A 95 -20.10 1.43 6.55
N GLU A 96 -19.97 0.92 5.34
CA GLU A 96 -19.41 1.66 4.21
C GLU A 96 -20.29 2.87 3.84
N ALA A 97 -21.62 2.71 3.83
CA ALA A 97 -22.54 3.84 3.67
C ALA A 97 -22.39 4.91 4.76
N ARG A 98 -22.01 4.53 5.99
CA ARG A 98 -21.71 5.49 7.07
C ARG A 98 -20.38 6.22 6.84
N ALA A 99 -19.40 5.60 6.20
CA ALA A 99 -18.17 6.29 5.81
C ALA A 99 -18.47 7.42 4.81
N TYR A 100 -19.43 7.21 3.90
CA TYR A 100 -19.91 8.27 2.99
C TYR A 100 -20.57 9.43 3.74
N ALA A 101 -21.31 9.16 4.82
CA ALA A 101 -21.86 10.21 5.66
C ALA A 101 -20.76 11.05 6.33
N VAL A 102 -19.64 10.43 6.72
CA VAL A 102 -18.44 11.15 7.21
C VAL A 102 -17.86 12.00 6.09
N ALA A 103 -17.60 11.42 4.90
CA ALA A 103 -17.07 12.16 3.76
C ALA A 103 -17.93 13.39 3.42
N ARG A 104 -19.25 13.23 3.36
CA ARG A 104 -20.19 14.29 2.99
C ARG A 104 -20.06 15.52 3.88
N TYR A 105 -19.77 15.34 5.17
CA TYR A 105 -19.61 16.44 6.11
C TYR A 105 -18.44 17.39 5.73
N PHE A 106 -17.40 16.86 5.08
CA PHE A 106 -16.18 17.61 4.76
C PHE A 106 -16.12 18.10 3.30
N GLU A 107 -17.21 17.97 2.54
CA GLU A 107 -17.35 18.49 1.16
C GLU A 107 -16.12 18.17 0.26
N PRO A 108 -15.75 16.89 0.10
CA PRO A 108 -14.55 16.50 -0.61
C PRO A 108 -14.63 16.79 -2.10
N LEU A 109 -13.46 16.99 -2.73
CA LEU A 109 -13.36 17.00 -4.18
C LEU A 109 -13.46 15.59 -4.74
N LEU A 110 -12.85 14.62 -4.05
CA LEU A 110 -12.75 13.22 -4.47
C LEU A 110 -13.15 12.28 -3.32
N VAL A 111 -13.97 11.29 -3.64
CA VAL A 111 -14.21 10.13 -2.77
C VAL A 111 -14.28 8.90 -3.65
N ASN A 112 -13.54 7.84 -3.31
CA ASN A 112 -13.73 6.53 -3.92
C ASN A 112 -13.73 5.43 -2.88
N THR A 113 -14.55 4.41 -3.17
CA THR A 113 -14.29 3.08 -2.61
C THR A 113 -13.05 2.49 -3.29
N VAL A 114 -12.28 1.70 -2.55
CA VAL A 114 -11.18 0.88 -3.07
C VAL A 114 -11.65 -0.58 -3.09
N VAL A 115 -12.53 -0.90 -4.04
CA VAL A 115 -13.27 -2.17 -4.03
C VAL A 115 -12.34 -3.32 -4.37
N GLY A 116 -12.32 -4.37 -3.55
CA GLY A 116 -11.47 -5.55 -3.76
C GLY A 116 -10.02 -5.40 -3.28
N PHE A 117 -9.66 -4.27 -2.65
CA PHE A 117 -8.28 -3.98 -2.23
C PHE A 117 -7.77 -4.84 -1.07
N ILE A 118 -8.65 -5.25 -0.15
CA ILE A 118 -8.22 -5.89 1.10
C ILE A 118 -7.95 -7.38 0.90
N GLY A 119 -8.94 -8.15 0.41
CA GLY A 119 -8.77 -9.59 0.20
C GLY A 119 -10.07 -10.42 0.27
N PRO A 120 -9.97 -11.74 0.04
CA PRO A 120 -11.08 -12.66 -0.03
C PRO A 120 -11.82 -12.87 1.30
N GLU A 121 -11.23 -12.49 2.43
CA GLU A 121 -11.89 -12.51 3.73
C GLU A 121 -13.06 -11.51 3.83
N TYR A 122 -13.17 -10.55 2.91
CA TYR A 122 -14.25 -9.56 2.86
C TYR A 122 -15.07 -9.64 1.56
N LEU A 123 -14.39 -9.78 0.42
CA LEU A 123 -15.00 -9.94 -0.90
C LEU A 123 -14.26 -11.08 -1.62
N TYR A 124 -14.86 -12.26 -1.62
CA TYR A 124 -14.18 -13.51 -1.98
C TYR A 124 -13.82 -13.62 -3.46
N ASP A 125 -14.76 -13.26 -4.34
CA ASP A 125 -14.68 -13.47 -5.78
C ASP A 125 -15.05 -12.22 -6.60
N GLY A 126 -14.80 -12.28 -7.90
CA GLY A 126 -15.15 -11.21 -8.84
C GLY A 126 -16.63 -10.81 -8.80
N LYS A 127 -17.53 -11.77 -8.55
CA LYS A 127 -18.97 -11.50 -8.44
C LYS A 127 -19.29 -10.62 -7.23
N GLN A 128 -18.69 -10.89 -6.08
CA GLN A 128 -18.84 -10.09 -4.87
C GLN A 128 -18.20 -8.70 -5.05
N ILE A 129 -17.02 -8.63 -5.66
CA ILE A 129 -16.35 -7.35 -5.98
C ILE A 129 -17.22 -6.49 -6.91
N ILE A 130 -17.76 -7.05 -7.99
CA ILE A 130 -18.67 -6.35 -8.91
C ILE A 130 -19.89 -5.83 -8.15
N ARG A 131 -20.50 -6.66 -7.30
CA ARG A 131 -21.68 -6.27 -6.54
C ARG A 131 -21.37 -5.11 -5.58
N ALA A 132 -20.30 -5.24 -4.80
CA ALA A 132 -19.85 -4.23 -3.84
C ALA A 132 -19.55 -2.89 -4.52
N GLY A 133 -18.82 -2.90 -5.64
CA GLY A 133 -18.48 -1.66 -6.35
C GLY A 133 -19.72 -0.90 -6.86
N LEU A 134 -20.75 -1.63 -7.30
CA LEU A 134 -22.02 -1.02 -7.70
C LEU A 134 -22.82 -0.48 -6.51
N GLU A 135 -22.84 -1.20 -5.39
CA GLU A 135 -23.50 -0.76 -4.16
C GLU A 135 -22.85 0.50 -3.58
N ASP A 136 -21.52 0.50 -3.49
CA ASP A 136 -20.69 1.61 -3.02
C ASP A 136 -20.91 2.87 -3.85
N HIS A 137 -20.78 2.74 -5.18
CA HIS A 137 -21.02 3.86 -6.09
C HIS A 137 -22.45 4.40 -5.96
N PHE A 138 -23.46 3.52 -5.93
CA PHE A 138 -24.86 3.93 -5.76
C PHE A 138 -25.07 4.70 -4.45
N CYS A 139 -24.60 4.16 -3.32
CA CYS A 139 -24.74 4.78 -2.01
C CYS A 139 -24.02 6.13 -1.93
N GLY A 140 -22.79 6.22 -2.44
CA GLY A 140 -22.05 7.49 -2.50
C GLY A 140 -22.77 8.56 -3.33
N LYS A 141 -23.29 8.19 -4.52
CA LYS A 141 -24.08 9.11 -5.36
C LYS A 141 -25.40 9.51 -4.72
N LEU A 142 -26.10 8.59 -4.05
CA LEU A 142 -27.31 8.89 -3.30
C LEU A 142 -27.06 9.92 -2.19
N MET A 143 -25.85 9.93 -1.61
CA MET A 143 -25.43 10.91 -0.62
C MET A 143 -24.90 12.23 -1.23
N GLY A 144 -24.87 12.36 -2.56
CA GLY A 144 -24.41 13.57 -3.26
C GLY A 144 -22.89 13.72 -3.33
N LEU A 145 -22.13 12.64 -3.12
CA LEU A 145 -20.67 12.67 -3.21
C LEU A 145 -20.18 12.59 -4.67
N PRO A 146 -18.98 13.14 -4.97
CA PRO A 146 -18.29 12.92 -6.24
C PRO A 146 -17.68 11.49 -6.30
N MET A 147 -18.55 10.49 -6.18
CA MET A 147 -18.16 9.09 -5.94
C MET A 147 -17.49 8.46 -7.16
N GLY A 148 -16.20 8.15 -7.02
CA GLY A 148 -15.40 7.30 -7.89
C GLY A 148 -15.30 5.87 -7.35
N CYS A 149 -14.51 5.05 -8.04
CA CYS A 149 -14.18 3.70 -7.63
C CYS A 149 -12.77 3.35 -8.12
N ASP A 150 -11.88 2.95 -7.22
CA ASP A 150 -10.74 2.14 -7.62
C ASP A 150 -11.25 0.71 -7.82
N ILE A 151 -11.25 0.27 -9.08
CA ILE A 151 -11.80 -1.02 -9.52
C ILE A 151 -10.66 -2.01 -9.50
N CYS A 152 -10.59 -2.80 -8.43
CA CYS A 152 -9.38 -3.55 -8.18
C CYS A 152 -9.63 -4.93 -7.57
N TYR A 153 -8.58 -5.74 -7.54
CA TYR A 153 -8.55 -7.03 -6.89
C TYR A 153 -7.13 -7.38 -6.46
N THR A 154 -7.01 -8.46 -5.71
CA THR A 154 -5.73 -8.95 -5.20
C THR A 154 -5.49 -10.38 -5.65
N ASN A 155 -4.23 -10.77 -5.83
CA ASN A 155 -3.85 -12.10 -6.35
C ASN A 155 -4.28 -13.29 -5.48
N HIS A 156 -4.81 -13.06 -4.28
CA HIS A 156 -5.32 -14.09 -3.38
C HIS A 156 -6.86 -14.13 -3.32
N ALA A 157 -7.55 -13.26 -4.08
CA ALA A 157 -8.98 -13.34 -4.29
C ALA A 157 -9.32 -14.21 -5.51
N GLU A 158 -10.53 -14.78 -5.56
CA GLU A 158 -11.04 -15.50 -6.73
C GLU A 158 -11.58 -14.51 -7.78
N ALA A 159 -10.68 -13.66 -8.29
CA ALA A 159 -10.98 -12.63 -9.29
C ALA A 159 -9.84 -12.51 -10.31
N ASP A 160 -10.14 -11.96 -11.47
CA ASP A 160 -9.16 -11.61 -12.50
C ASP A 160 -9.47 -10.28 -13.21
N GLN A 161 -8.62 -9.90 -14.16
CA GLN A 161 -8.78 -8.65 -14.91
C GLN A 161 -10.09 -8.56 -15.69
N ASN A 162 -10.72 -9.68 -16.07
CA ASN A 162 -12.03 -9.64 -16.73
C ASN A 162 -13.13 -9.16 -15.77
N ASP A 163 -13.03 -9.47 -14.47
CA ASP A 163 -13.95 -8.96 -13.46
C ASP A 163 -13.82 -7.43 -13.31
N VAL A 164 -12.58 -6.93 -13.35
CA VAL A 164 -12.29 -5.48 -13.38
C VAL A 164 -12.89 -4.83 -14.63
N ASP A 165 -12.65 -5.41 -15.82
CA ASP A 165 -13.17 -4.90 -17.09
C ASP A 165 -14.71 -4.88 -17.12
N ASN A 166 -15.36 -5.90 -16.54
CA ASN A 166 -16.81 -5.96 -16.39
C ASN A 166 -17.32 -4.83 -15.49
N LEU A 167 -16.73 -4.68 -14.30
CA LEU A 167 -17.14 -3.64 -13.35
C LEU A 167 -16.89 -2.23 -13.92
N LEU A 168 -15.80 -2.03 -14.65
CA LEU A 168 -15.46 -0.78 -15.34
C LEU A 168 -16.58 -0.30 -16.25
N VAL A 169 -17.09 -1.18 -17.13
CA VAL A 169 -18.17 -0.81 -18.06
C VAL A 169 -19.47 -0.53 -17.31
N LEU A 170 -19.79 -1.34 -16.29
CA LEU A 170 -20.99 -1.16 -15.46
C LEU A 170 -20.97 0.18 -14.71
N LEU A 171 -19.83 0.52 -14.10
CA LEU A 171 -19.66 1.78 -13.37
C LEU A 171 -19.61 2.99 -14.31
N GLY A 172 -18.99 2.86 -15.48
CA GLY A 172 -19.03 3.89 -16.52
C GLY A 172 -20.47 4.20 -16.96
N ALA A 173 -21.29 3.16 -17.18
CA ALA A 173 -22.71 3.30 -17.51
C ALA A 173 -23.53 3.90 -16.34
N ALA A 174 -23.15 3.60 -15.09
CA ALA A 174 -23.74 4.20 -13.89
C ALA A 174 -23.31 5.67 -13.66
N GLY A 175 -22.38 6.19 -14.45
CA GLY A 175 -21.88 7.56 -14.35
C GLY A 175 -20.86 7.76 -13.24
N CYS A 176 -20.03 6.75 -12.93
CA CYS A 176 -18.91 6.86 -11.99
C CYS A 176 -18.05 8.09 -12.26
N SER A 177 -17.71 8.85 -11.22
CA SER A 177 -17.05 10.16 -11.37
C SER A 177 -15.60 10.02 -11.88
N TYR A 178 -14.87 9.01 -11.39
CA TYR A 178 -13.51 8.69 -11.81
C TYR A 178 -13.13 7.25 -11.43
N ILE A 179 -12.07 6.76 -12.06
CA ILE A 179 -11.42 5.48 -11.78
C ILE A 179 -9.91 5.72 -11.65
N MET A 180 -9.18 4.70 -11.18
CA MET A 180 -7.72 4.75 -11.14
C MET A 180 -7.10 4.51 -12.53
N GLY A 181 -5.83 4.86 -12.66
CA GLY A 181 -5.03 4.54 -13.84
C GLY A 181 -3.63 4.16 -13.41
N VAL A 182 -3.32 2.87 -13.46
CA VAL A 182 -2.02 2.31 -13.10
C VAL A 182 -1.32 1.77 -14.37
N PRO A 183 0.01 1.91 -14.53
CA PRO A 183 0.73 1.35 -15.66
C PRO A 183 0.42 -0.13 -15.90
N GLY A 184 -0.28 -0.44 -16.99
CA GLY A 184 -0.66 -1.82 -17.34
C GLY A 184 -1.52 -2.53 -16.30
N ALA A 185 -2.29 -1.80 -15.50
CA ALA A 185 -3.16 -2.34 -14.44
C ALA A 185 -2.40 -2.99 -13.26
N ASP A 186 -1.08 -2.81 -13.17
CA ASP A 186 -0.22 -3.51 -12.21
C ASP A 186 0.47 -2.53 -11.24
N ASP A 187 0.02 -2.51 -9.98
CA ASP A 187 0.67 -1.69 -8.96
C ASP A 187 1.84 -2.45 -8.33
N ILE A 188 3.04 -2.06 -8.75
CA ILE A 188 4.30 -2.70 -8.37
C ILE A 188 4.67 -2.53 -6.89
N MET A 189 3.99 -1.63 -6.16
CA MET A 189 4.29 -1.33 -4.76
C MET A 189 3.22 -1.88 -3.82
N LEU A 190 1.94 -1.71 -4.16
CA LEU A 190 0.80 -2.14 -3.35
C LEU A 190 0.40 -3.61 -3.58
N GLY A 191 0.94 -4.25 -4.63
CA GLY A 191 0.77 -5.69 -4.86
C GLY A 191 -0.65 -6.10 -5.24
N TYR A 192 -1.39 -5.24 -5.94
CA TYR A 192 -2.76 -5.45 -6.38
C TYR A 192 -2.93 -5.00 -7.84
N GLN A 193 -4.05 -5.37 -8.47
CA GLN A 193 -4.36 -5.03 -9.84
C GLN A 193 -5.56 -4.09 -9.87
N SER A 194 -5.47 -3.04 -10.67
CA SER A 194 -6.47 -1.97 -10.80
C SER A 194 -6.84 -1.75 -12.28
N THR A 195 -7.45 -0.62 -12.63
CA THR A 195 -7.62 -0.17 -14.01
C THR A 195 -6.37 0.52 -14.53
N SER A 196 -6.11 0.36 -15.83
CA SER A 196 -4.98 0.96 -16.53
C SER A 196 -5.30 2.31 -17.18
N PHE A 197 -4.27 3.01 -17.63
CA PHE A 197 -4.46 4.20 -18.49
C PHE A 197 -5.23 3.88 -19.79
N HIS A 198 -5.05 2.68 -20.33
CA HIS A 198 -5.76 2.21 -21.51
C HIS A 198 -7.25 2.04 -21.21
N ASP A 199 -7.61 1.61 -20.00
CA ASP A 199 -8.99 1.35 -19.61
C ASP A 199 -9.81 2.64 -19.53
N ALA A 200 -9.23 3.72 -19.00
CA ALA A 200 -9.87 5.04 -19.04
C ALA A 200 -10.12 5.52 -20.48
N ASN A 201 -9.19 5.25 -21.40
CA ASN A 201 -9.31 5.61 -22.80
C ASN A 201 -10.33 4.71 -23.54
N PHE A 202 -10.32 3.41 -23.27
CA PHE A 202 -11.32 2.46 -23.76
C PHE A 202 -12.72 2.88 -23.33
N LEU A 203 -12.94 3.13 -22.03
CA LEU A 203 -14.25 3.47 -21.49
C LEU A 203 -14.81 4.75 -22.12
N ARG A 204 -13.98 5.80 -22.25
CA ARG A 204 -14.36 7.06 -22.90
C ARG A 204 -14.80 6.85 -24.35
N GLN A 205 -14.06 6.06 -25.13
CA GLN A 205 -14.42 5.78 -26.51
C GLN A 205 -15.69 4.94 -26.62
N THR A 206 -15.82 3.92 -25.78
CA THR A 206 -16.95 2.98 -25.79
C THR A 206 -18.26 3.66 -25.38
N LEU A 207 -18.23 4.54 -24.39
CA LEU A 207 -19.42 5.22 -23.85
C LEU A 207 -19.60 6.67 -24.35
N GLY A 208 -18.70 7.17 -25.20
CA GLY A 208 -18.74 8.55 -25.70
C GLY A 208 -18.49 9.61 -24.62
N LEU A 209 -17.77 9.27 -23.56
CA LEU A 209 -17.47 10.16 -22.43
C LEU A 209 -16.26 11.05 -22.73
N ARG A 210 -16.20 12.21 -22.08
CA ARG A 210 -15.09 13.17 -22.17
C ARG A 210 -14.38 13.33 -20.82
N PRO A 211 -13.10 13.75 -20.80
CA PRO A 211 -12.44 14.21 -19.57
C PRO A 211 -13.15 15.44 -18.96
N ALA A 212 -12.71 15.87 -17.77
CA ALA A 212 -13.08 17.19 -17.27
C ALA A 212 -12.74 18.28 -18.32
N PRO A 213 -13.62 19.29 -18.56
CA PRO A 213 -13.47 20.23 -19.66
C PRO A 213 -12.12 20.95 -19.70
N GLU A 214 -11.59 21.34 -18.54
CA GLU A 214 -10.31 22.00 -18.40
C GLU A 214 -9.17 21.08 -18.86
N PHE A 215 -9.22 19.81 -18.44
CA PHE A 215 -8.22 18.80 -18.81
C PHE A 215 -8.36 18.37 -20.27
N GLU A 216 -9.57 18.27 -20.81
CA GLU A 216 -9.80 18.02 -22.24
C GLU A 216 -9.19 19.12 -23.11
N ASN A 217 -9.46 20.39 -22.78
CA ASN A 217 -8.89 21.53 -23.48
C ASN A 217 -7.35 21.50 -23.42
N TRP A 218 -6.79 21.16 -22.26
CA TRP A 218 -5.35 21.00 -22.12
C TRP A 218 -4.80 19.88 -23.01
N LEU A 219 -5.41 18.68 -22.99
CA LEU A 219 -5.00 17.54 -23.83
C LEU A 219 -4.99 17.88 -25.33
N GLN A 220 -6.02 18.60 -25.81
CA GLN A 220 -6.10 19.06 -27.20
C GLN A 220 -5.04 20.12 -27.51
N SER A 221 -4.82 21.08 -26.60
CA SER A 221 -3.81 22.14 -26.77
C SER A 221 -2.38 21.59 -26.81
N MET A 222 -2.12 20.51 -26.07
CA MET A 222 -0.87 19.76 -26.06
C MET A 222 -0.77 18.77 -27.24
N GLY A 223 -1.86 18.57 -27.99
CA GLY A 223 -1.97 17.62 -29.09
C GLY A 223 -1.87 16.15 -28.67
N VAL A 224 -2.17 15.85 -27.41
CA VAL A 224 -2.27 14.47 -26.89
C VAL A 224 -3.50 13.79 -27.50
N THR A 225 -4.60 14.53 -27.64
CA THR A 225 -5.85 14.07 -28.27
C THR A 225 -6.24 14.94 -29.47
N ASP A 226 -7.02 14.39 -30.40
CA ASP A 226 -7.75 15.20 -31.39
C ASP A 226 -9.07 15.76 -30.82
N ASP A 227 -9.79 16.53 -31.64
CA ASP A 227 -11.10 17.14 -31.30
C ASP A 227 -12.18 16.08 -30.97
N LYS A 228 -11.97 14.83 -31.39
CA LYS A 228 -12.82 13.67 -31.08
C LYS A 228 -12.38 12.94 -29.81
N GLY A 229 -11.38 13.46 -29.08
CA GLY A 229 -10.86 12.87 -27.85
C GLY A 229 -9.96 11.66 -28.08
N ARG A 230 -9.53 11.38 -29.32
CA ARG A 230 -8.71 10.20 -29.63
C ARG A 230 -7.23 10.49 -29.43
N ILE A 231 -6.55 9.61 -28.70
CA ILE A 231 -5.10 9.70 -28.44
C ILE A 231 -4.31 9.65 -29.76
N GLN A 232 -3.46 10.64 -29.96
CA GLN A 232 -2.60 10.76 -31.13
C GLN A 232 -1.39 9.80 -31.06
N PRO A 233 -0.79 9.43 -32.22
CA PRO A 233 0.46 8.67 -32.25
C PRO A 233 1.58 9.35 -31.46
N LEU A 234 2.42 8.56 -30.80
CA LEU A 234 3.49 9.04 -29.92
C LEU A 234 4.40 10.04 -30.64
N GLU A 235 4.74 9.80 -31.91
CA GLU A 235 5.60 10.67 -32.70
C GLU A 235 5.05 12.09 -32.85
N LYS A 236 3.72 12.24 -32.92
CA LYS A 236 3.08 13.56 -33.00
C LYS A 236 3.08 14.25 -31.64
N VAL A 237 2.78 13.50 -30.59
CA VAL A 237 2.73 14.00 -29.21
C VAL A 237 4.12 14.47 -28.77
N VAL A 238 5.10 13.60 -28.89
CA VAL A 238 6.50 13.84 -28.51
C VAL A 238 7.09 15.05 -29.22
N LYS A 239 6.88 15.20 -30.53
CA LYS A 239 7.29 16.39 -31.28
C LYS A 239 6.69 17.68 -30.72
N ARG A 240 5.42 17.65 -30.32
CA ARG A 240 4.73 18.83 -29.79
C ARG A 240 5.22 19.21 -28.39
N PHE A 241 5.44 18.22 -27.52
CA PHE A 241 6.09 18.44 -26.22
C PHE A 241 7.51 19.03 -26.38
N ALA A 242 8.29 18.53 -27.34
CA ALA A 242 9.64 19.05 -27.61
C ALA A 242 9.64 20.50 -28.11
N LEU A 243 8.64 20.89 -28.91
CA LEU A 243 8.48 22.26 -29.39
C LEU A 243 8.03 23.23 -28.29
N GLN A 244 7.20 22.78 -27.35
CA GLN A 244 6.63 23.63 -26.29
C GLN A 244 7.53 23.75 -25.05
N SER A 245 8.39 22.76 -24.77
CA SER A 245 9.35 22.76 -23.65
C SER A 245 10.76 22.36 -24.09
N PRO A 246 11.50 23.25 -24.81
CA PRO A 246 12.74 22.88 -25.50
C PRO A 246 13.90 22.46 -24.58
N GLN A 247 13.98 22.96 -23.35
CA GLN A 247 15.06 22.64 -22.41
C GLN A 247 14.87 21.29 -21.69
N ALA A 248 13.65 20.96 -21.27
CA ALA A 248 13.34 19.69 -20.59
C ALA A 248 13.26 18.49 -21.55
N THR A 249 13.04 18.75 -22.84
CA THR A 249 12.71 17.71 -23.83
C THR A 249 13.82 17.49 -24.87
N LYS A 250 14.83 18.38 -24.94
CA LYS A 250 15.90 18.32 -25.94
C LYS A 250 16.71 17.02 -25.88
N SER A 251 17.06 16.57 -24.68
CA SER A 251 17.87 15.36 -24.47
C SER A 251 17.07 14.06 -24.61
N LEU A 252 15.75 14.09 -24.35
CA LEU A 252 14.90 12.91 -24.41
C LEU A 252 14.38 12.61 -25.81
N VAL A 253 14.17 13.63 -26.65
CA VAL A 253 13.36 13.48 -27.88
C VAL A 253 14.11 13.75 -29.17
N LEU A 254 15.13 14.61 -29.15
CA LEU A 254 15.80 15.03 -30.38
C LEU A 254 17.04 14.20 -30.74
N GLU A 255 17.58 13.43 -29.79
CA GLU A 255 18.82 12.65 -29.97
C GLU A 255 18.63 11.13 -29.90
N SER A 256 17.53 10.63 -29.32
CA SER A 256 17.25 9.20 -29.17
C SER A 256 16.14 8.74 -30.12
N SER A 257 16.32 7.57 -30.73
CA SER A 257 15.23 6.89 -31.43
C SER A 257 14.11 6.52 -30.44
N ASN A 258 12.86 6.40 -30.90
CA ASN A 258 11.73 5.98 -30.03
C ASN A 258 12.01 4.66 -29.28
N LEU A 259 12.90 3.81 -29.84
CA LEU A 259 13.31 2.54 -29.24
C LEU A 259 14.22 2.76 -28.01
N GLU A 260 15.19 3.67 -28.09
CA GLU A 260 16.10 3.96 -26.98
C GLU A 260 15.39 4.59 -25.77
N ILE A 261 14.38 5.44 -26.01
CA ILE A 261 13.56 6.03 -24.93
C ILE A 261 12.74 4.94 -24.24
N LYS A 262 12.13 4.06 -25.04
CA LYS A 262 11.34 2.93 -24.54
C LYS A 262 12.20 2.03 -23.65
N GLU A 263 13.38 1.63 -24.14
CA GLU A 263 14.32 0.80 -23.39
C GLU A 263 14.78 1.48 -22.10
N LYS A 264 15.13 2.76 -22.14
CA LYS A 264 15.52 3.52 -20.93
C LYS A 264 14.40 3.55 -19.89
N TRP A 265 13.15 3.80 -20.30
CA TRP A 265 12.03 3.82 -19.36
C TRP A 265 11.76 2.43 -18.77
N GLN A 266 11.78 1.40 -19.61
CA GLN A 266 11.61 0.01 -19.15
C GLN A 266 12.75 -0.45 -18.22
N GLN A 267 13.95 0.09 -18.35
CA GLN A 267 15.07 -0.19 -17.44
C GLN A 267 14.99 0.61 -16.12
N SER A 268 14.29 1.74 -16.11
CA SER A 268 14.20 2.61 -14.92
C SER A 268 13.15 2.18 -13.89
N THR A 269 12.22 1.29 -14.26
CA THR A 269 11.15 0.85 -13.36
C THR A 269 10.62 -0.51 -13.76
N GLU A 270 10.15 -1.29 -12.78
CA GLU A 270 9.44 -2.55 -13.00
C GLU A 270 7.98 -2.34 -13.47
N ALA A 271 7.47 -1.09 -13.42
CA ALA A 271 6.13 -0.77 -13.87
C ALA A 271 5.95 -1.03 -15.37
N ARG A 272 4.77 -1.50 -15.77
CA ARG A 272 4.47 -1.86 -17.17
C ARG A 272 4.25 -0.62 -18.04
N LEU A 273 5.32 0.10 -18.32
CA LEU A 273 5.32 1.29 -19.16
C LEU A 273 5.48 0.94 -20.64
N VAL A 274 5.01 1.86 -21.49
CA VAL A 274 5.16 1.77 -22.95
C VAL A 274 4.51 0.51 -23.57
N ILE A 275 3.42 0.05 -22.95
CA ILE A 275 2.60 -1.06 -23.47
C ILE A 275 1.89 -0.61 -24.76
N PRO A 276 2.04 -1.36 -25.88
CA PRO A 276 1.28 -1.12 -27.10
C PRO A 276 -0.24 -1.18 -26.89
N ARG A 277 -0.98 -0.46 -27.73
CA ARG A 277 -2.44 -0.41 -27.70
C ARG A 277 -3.07 -0.89 -29.00
N ALA A 278 -4.23 -1.52 -28.90
CA ALA A 278 -5.11 -1.81 -30.03
C ALA A 278 -6.39 -0.97 -29.87
N GLY A 279 -6.46 0.16 -30.59
CA GLY A 279 -7.53 1.14 -30.39
C GLY A 279 -7.43 1.78 -29.00
N GLY A 280 -8.48 1.62 -28.19
CA GLY A 280 -8.55 2.13 -26.81
C GLY A 280 -7.79 1.29 -25.80
N SER A 281 -7.66 -0.01 -26.04
CA SER A 281 -7.29 -1.04 -25.07
C SER A 281 -5.83 -1.51 -25.20
N ILE A 282 -5.36 -2.27 -24.22
CA ILE A 282 -4.07 -2.97 -24.24
C ILE A 282 -4.01 -3.95 -25.42
N ALA A 283 -2.85 -4.06 -26.09
CA ALA A 283 -2.65 -5.00 -27.20
C ALA A 283 -2.71 -6.47 -26.73
N SER A 284 -3.15 -7.38 -27.60
CA SER A 284 -3.42 -8.77 -27.24
C SER A 284 -2.22 -9.52 -26.64
N GLU A 285 -1.01 -9.30 -27.18
CA GLU A 285 0.22 -9.95 -26.68
C GLU A 285 0.52 -9.57 -25.22
N GLU A 286 0.42 -8.28 -24.90
CA GLU A 286 0.63 -7.79 -23.54
C GLU A 286 -0.45 -8.30 -22.58
N ARG A 287 -1.68 -8.46 -23.05
CA ARG A 287 -2.74 -9.07 -22.25
C ARG A 287 -2.46 -10.55 -21.94
N LEU A 288 -1.87 -11.30 -22.87
CA LEU A 288 -1.45 -12.68 -22.63
C LEU A 288 -0.30 -12.75 -21.62
N HIS A 289 0.68 -11.84 -21.70
CA HIS A 289 1.75 -11.75 -20.69
C HIS A 289 1.18 -11.41 -19.31
N PHE A 290 0.28 -10.44 -19.22
CA PHE A 290 -0.40 -10.11 -17.96
C PHE A 290 -1.12 -11.33 -17.37
N GLN A 291 -1.84 -12.10 -18.17
CA GLN A 291 -2.55 -13.29 -17.71
C GLN A 291 -1.60 -14.38 -17.20
N LEU A 292 -0.45 -14.57 -17.87
CA LEU A 292 0.58 -15.49 -17.41
C LEU A 292 1.17 -15.03 -16.08
N ASP A 293 1.51 -13.75 -15.96
CA ASP A 293 2.06 -13.20 -14.71
C ASP A 293 1.03 -13.30 -13.58
N HIS A 294 -0.25 -13.10 -13.88
CA HIS A 294 -1.34 -13.26 -12.91
C HIS A 294 -1.46 -14.73 -12.43
N ALA A 295 -1.39 -15.69 -13.35
CA ALA A 295 -1.38 -17.11 -12.98
C ALA A 295 -0.20 -17.45 -12.07
N ASN A 296 1.01 -16.95 -12.39
CA ASN A 296 2.20 -17.15 -11.56
C ASN A 296 2.07 -16.50 -10.18
N ALA A 297 1.49 -15.30 -10.09
CA ALA A 297 1.25 -14.62 -8.83
C ALA A 297 0.27 -15.39 -7.93
N ARG A 298 -0.79 -15.97 -8.52
CA ARG A 298 -1.73 -16.85 -7.81
C ARG A 298 -1.04 -18.12 -7.30
N ASP A 299 -0.21 -18.75 -8.11
CA ASP A 299 0.58 -19.91 -7.67
C ASP A 299 1.52 -19.53 -6.51
N ALA A 300 2.11 -18.34 -6.55
CA ALA A 300 2.96 -17.83 -5.47
C ALA A 300 2.18 -17.62 -4.15
N VAL A 301 0.91 -17.20 -4.20
CA VAL A 301 0.02 -17.13 -3.03
C VAL A 301 -0.15 -18.51 -2.39
N HIS A 302 -0.09 -19.60 -3.14
CA HIS A 302 -0.27 -20.95 -2.60
C HIS A 302 1.06 -21.67 -2.34
N TRP A 303 2.19 -20.99 -2.53
CA TRP A 303 3.50 -21.59 -2.32
C TRP A 303 3.70 -22.03 -0.87
N PRO A 304 4.16 -23.27 -0.61
CA PRO A 304 4.30 -23.79 0.74
C PRO A 304 5.42 -23.09 1.51
N PHE A 305 5.20 -22.87 2.81
CA PHE A 305 6.19 -22.34 3.73
C PHE A 305 6.94 -23.46 4.45
N ASP A 306 8.27 -23.50 4.31
CA ASP A 306 9.14 -24.44 5.03
C ASP A 306 9.72 -23.79 6.29
N ALA A 307 8.89 -23.72 7.33
CA ALA A 307 9.27 -23.20 8.64
C ALA A 307 10.46 -23.95 9.27
N LYS A 308 10.59 -25.26 8.99
CA LYS A 308 11.67 -26.09 9.54
C LYS A 308 13.00 -25.80 8.87
N GLN A 309 13.01 -25.62 7.55
CA GLN A 309 14.21 -25.21 6.83
C GLN A 309 14.67 -23.83 7.30
N LEU A 310 13.74 -22.88 7.47
CA LEU A 310 14.08 -21.55 7.97
C LEU A 310 14.65 -21.60 9.40
N GLN A 311 14.07 -22.42 10.27
CA GLN A 311 14.61 -22.65 11.62
C GLN A 311 16.02 -23.26 11.56
N ALA A 312 16.25 -24.26 10.71
CA ALA A 312 17.57 -24.88 10.58
C ALA A 312 18.63 -23.86 10.16
N GLN A 313 18.33 -22.98 9.20
CA GLN A 313 19.22 -21.90 8.77
C GLN A 313 19.54 -20.92 9.92
N LEU A 314 18.54 -20.53 10.71
CA LEU A 314 18.76 -19.67 11.88
C LEU A 314 19.66 -20.33 12.93
N LEU A 315 19.45 -21.63 13.20
CA LEU A 315 20.27 -22.39 14.14
C LEU A 315 21.70 -22.58 13.65
N GLU A 316 21.92 -22.77 12.34
CA GLU A 316 23.25 -22.81 11.71
C GLU A 316 24.01 -21.49 11.90
N ASP A 317 23.30 -20.36 11.85
CA ASP A 317 23.84 -19.03 12.14
C ASP A 317 23.99 -18.74 13.66
N GLY A 318 23.69 -19.72 14.52
CA GLY A 318 23.78 -19.59 15.98
C GLY A 318 22.66 -18.77 16.62
N VAL A 319 21.56 -18.53 15.90
CA VAL A 319 20.41 -17.75 16.36
C VAL A 319 19.34 -18.70 16.92
N PRO A 320 18.94 -18.58 18.21
CA PRO A 320 17.86 -19.38 18.77
C PRO A 320 16.54 -19.17 18.03
N ALA A 321 15.85 -20.24 17.66
CA ALA A 321 14.60 -20.17 16.91
C ALA A 321 13.59 -21.23 17.33
N LEU A 322 12.31 -20.86 17.36
CA LEU A 322 11.17 -21.74 17.65
C LEU A 322 10.26 -21.83 16.43
N VAL A 323 9.83 -23.04 16.08
CA VAL A 323 8.78 -23.24 15.08
C VAL A 323 7.44 -23.33 15.81
N LEU A 324 6.55 -22.41 15.46
CA LEU A 324 5.22 -22.26 16.04
C LEU A 324 4.17 -22.23 14.92
N GLU A 325 2.92 -22.37 15.30
CA GLU A 325 1.76 -22.35 14.41
C GLU A 325 0.76 -21.30 14.90
N SER A 326 0.17 -20.55 13.98
CA SER A 326 -1.00 -19.73 14.28
C SER A 326 -2.24 -20.61 14.48
N ALA A 327 -3.37 -20.02 14.86
CA ALA A 327 -4.64 -20.73 14.92
C ALA A 327 -5.19 -21.12 13.53
N ALA A 328 -4.59 -20.64 12.44
CA ALA A 328 -4.97 -21.01 11.08
C ALA A 328 -4.32 -22.34 10.68
N ILE A 329 -5.13 -23.40 10.64
CA ILE A 329 -4.68 -24.78 10.40
C ILE A 329 -4.27 -25.07 8.95
N ASP A 330 -4.74 -24.26 7.99
CA ASP A 330 -4.44 -24.40 6.58
C ASP A 330 -4.49 -23.05 5.86
N ARG A 331 -4.01 -23.04 4.60
CA ARG A 331 -3.94 -21.85 3.76
C ARG A 331 -5.32 -21.25 3.47
N ALA A 332 -6.34 -22.09 3.26
CA ALA A 332 -7.69 -21.62 2.96
C ALA A 332 -8.31 -20.86 4.15
N SER A 333 -8.17 -21.42 5.36
CA SER A 333 -8.57 -20.78 6.61
C SER A 333 -7.77 -19.50 6.84
N TYR A 334 -6.46 -19.50 6.58
CA TYR A 334 -5.62 -18.30 6.70
C TYR A 334 -6.08 -17.14 5.80
N LEU A 335 -6.45 -17.43 4.55
CA LEU A 335 -6.91 -16.43 3.59
C LEU A 335 -8.30 -15.87 3.95
N GLN A 336 -9.19 -16.67 4.54
CA GLN A 336 -10.57 -16.23 4.84
C GLN A 336 -10.82 -15.81 6.29
N ARG A 337 -9.94 -16.21 7.23
CA ARG A 337 -10.08 -15.98 8.68
C ARG A 337 -8.86 -15.24 9.22
N PRO A 338 -8.75 -13.93 8.99
CA PRO A 338 -7.64 -13.14 9.47
C PRO A 338 -7.51 -13.19 11.01
N ASP A 339 -8.62 -13.39 11.73
CA ASP A 339 -8.63 -13.54 13.19
C ASP A 339 -7.84 -14.75 13.69
N TYR A 340 -7.74 -15.82 12.89
CA TYR A 340 -6.95 -17.01 13.23
C TYR A 340 -5.45 -16.79 13.01
N GLY A 341 -5.07 -16.07 11.94
CA GLY A 341 -3.66 -15.73 11.70
C GLY A 341 -3.11 -14.68 12.68
N ARG A 342 -3.98 -13.97 13.40
CA ARG A 342 -3.60 -12.98 14.43
C ARG A 342 -3.31 -13.59 15.80
N LYS A 343 -3.45 -14.92 15.97
CA LYS A 343 -3.26 -15.61 17.24
C LYS A 343 -2.47 -16.91 17.08
N LEU A 344 -1.72 -17.29 18.11
CA LEU A 344 -1.06 -18.59 18.17
C LEU A 344 -2.08 -19.72 18.32
N SER A 345 -1.73 -20.92 17.84
CA SER A 345 -2.43 -22.13 18.24
C SER A 345 -2.28 -22.34 19.75
N LEU A 346 -3.24 -23.02 20.40
CA LEU A 346 -3.16 -23.31 21.84
C LEU A 346 -1.86 -24.03 22.23
N LYS A 347 -1.40 -24.95 21.37
CA LYS A 347 -0.15 -25.68 21.57
C LYS A 347 1.05 -24.73 21.49
N SER A 348 1.13 -23.94 20.43
CA SER A 348 2.25 -23.00 20.23
C SER A 348 2.30 -21.88 21.26
N HIS A 349 1.15 -21.44 21.76
CA HIS A 349 1.08 -20.54 22.92
C HIS A 349 1.78 -21.17 24.13
N HIS A 350 1.42 -22.41 24.48
CA HIS A 350 2.01 -23.12 25.61
C HIS A 350 3.50 -23.42 25.40
N ASP A 351 3.91 -23.79 24.18
CA ASP A 351 5.32 -24.01 23.84
C ASP A 351 6.15 -22.73 24.05
N LEU A 352 5.60 -21.56 23.70
CA LEU A 352 6.26 -20.27 23.91
C LEU A 352 6.31 -19.86 25.39
N GLU A 353 5.25 -20.12 26.16
CA GLU A 353 5.22 -19.93 27.61
C GLU A 353 6.31 -20.76 28.30
N ASN A 354 6.38 -22.06 27.99
CA ASN A 354 7.38 -22.97 28.54
C ASN A 354 8.81 -22.49 28.24
N TRP A 355 9.07 -22.06 27.00
CA TRP A 355 10.36 -21.48 26.64
C TRP A 355 10.67 -20.23 27.48
N ARG A 356 9.67 -19.35 27.68
CA ARG A 356 9.86 -18.12 28.45
C ARG A 356 10.16 -18.40 29.92
N GLU A 357 9.56 -19.43 30.51
CA GLU A 357 9.81 -19.86 31.89
C GLU A 357 11.24 -20.41 32.08
N GLU A 358 11.78 -21.10 31.07
CA GLU A 358 13.15 -21.62 31.09
C GLU A 358 14.22 -20.54 30.85
N PHE A 359 13.83 -19.42 30.22
CA PHE A 359 14.75 -18.33 29.91
C PHE A 359 15.20 -17.58 31.17
N LYS A 360 16.49 -17.73 31.50
CA LYS A 360 17.11 -17.26 32.75
C LYS A 360 17.07 -15.74 32.93
N ASP A 361 17.12 -14.99 31.84
CA ASP A 361 17.05 -13.53 31.92
C ASP A 361 15.60 -13.08 32.06
N ASN A 362 15.40 -12.15 32.99
CA ASN A 362 14.07 -11.60 33.23
C ASN A 362 13.64 -10.58 32.17
N HIS A 363 14.49 -10.31 31.18
CA HIS A 363 14.33 -9.20 30.26
C HIS A 363 14.54 -9.60 28.80
N ILE A 364 13.63 -9.16 27.93
CA ILE A 364 13.75 -9.26 26.47
C ILE A 364 13.45 -7.87 25.91
N ASP A 365 14.37 -7.29 25.15
CA ASP A 365 14.14 -6.02 24.48
C ASP A 365 13.29 -6.20 23.23
N ILE A 366 13.60 -7.23 22.44
CA ILE A 366 13.01 -7.41 21.10
C ILE A 366 12.52 -8.86 20.95
N ALA A 367 11.21 -9.01 20.74
CA ALA A 367 10.60 -10.23 20.21
C ALA A 367 10.56 -10.16 18.69
N ILE A 368 11.05 -11.18 17.99
CA ILE A 368 11.03 -11.25 16.53
C ILE A 368 10.14 -12.40 16.06
N VAL A 369 9.17 -12.08 15.21
CA VAL A 369 8.31 -13.05 14.50
C VAL A 369 8.72 -13.07 13.03
N VAL A 370 8.88 -14.26 12.47
CA VAL A 370 9.11 -14.46 11.04
C VAL A 370 8.01 -15.36 10.50
N THR A 371 7.23 -14.89 9.54
CA THR A 371 6.05 -15.61 9.07
C THR A 371 5.85 -15.46 7.56
N ASP A 372 5.32 -16.50 6.92
CA ASP A 372 5.05 -16.53 5.48
C ASP A 372 4.11 -15.43 5.03
N GLY A 373 3.13 -15.06 5.85
CA GLY A 373 2.11 -14.11 5.45
C GLY A 373 1.43 -14.53 4.14
N LEU A 374 1.33 -13.60 3.19
CA LEU A 374 0.77 -13.88 1.86
C LEU A 374 1.82 -14.40 0.87
N SER A 375 3.12 -14.35 1.20
CA SER A 375 4.19 -14.88 0.36
C SER A 375 5.27 -15.63 1.17
N ALA A 376 5.19 -16.96 1.14
CA ALA A 376 6.25 -17.81 1.68
C ALA A 376 7.60 -17.58 0.98
N LEU A 377 7.57 -17.29 -0.32
CA LEU A 377 8.76 -17.02 -1.12
C LEU A 377 9.51 -15.79 -0.63
N ALA A 378 8.80 -14.70 -0.33
CA ALA A 378 9.39 -13.49 0.23
C ALA A 378 10.10 -13.77 1.55
N THR A 379 9.42 -14.44 2.47
CA THR A 379 9.95 -14.76 3.80
C THR A 379 11.22 -15.61 3.70
N GLN A 380 11.17 -16.68 2.91
CA GLN A 380 12.31 -17.60 2.75
C GLN A 380 13.51 -16.96 2.05
N ARG A 381 13.30 -16.00 1.14
CA ARG A 381 14.40 -15.32 0.44
C ARG A 381 15.01 -14.18 1.24
N GLN A 382 14.17 -13.39 1.91
CA GLN A 382 14.57 -12.08 2.43
C GLN A 382 14.84 -12.08 3.94
N ALA A 383 14.19 -12.95 4.72
CA ALA A 383 14.29 -12.89 6.18
C ALA A 383 15.70 -13.17 6.70
N ILE A 384 16.36 -14.25 6.22
CA ILE A 384 17.71 -14.62 6.67
C ILE A 384 18.75 -13.54 6.33
N PRO A 385 18.87 -13.05 5.07
CA PRO A 385 19.80 -11.97 4.75
C PRO A 385 19.61 -10.72 5.62
N LEU A 386 18.36 -10.32 5.88
CA LEU A 386 18.07 -9.17 6.72
C LEU A 386 18.46 -9.43 8.19
N LEU A 387 18.13 -10.59 8.74
CA LEU A 387 18.47 -10.96 10.12
C LEU A 387 19.98 -11.03 10.36
N LYS A 388 20.76 -11.46 9.35
CA LYS A 388 22.24 -11.44 9.40
C LYS A 388 22.82 -10.04 9.59
N LEU A 389 22.11 -9.00 9.16
CA LEU A 389 22.49 -7.61 9.38
C LEU A 389 21.96 -7.07 10.71
N LEU A 390 20.73 -7.44 11.09
CA LEU A 390 20.06 -6.93 12.28
C LEU A 390 20.62 -7.48 13.60
N ILE A 391 20.81 -8.80 13.70
CA ILE A 391 21.16 -9.45 14.97
C ILE A 391 22.52 -8.97 15.51
N PRO A 392 23.60 -8.84 14.70
CA PRO A 392 24.85 -8.26 15.18
C PRO A 392 24.70 -6.82 15.68
N GLU A 393 23.91 -5.99 14.99
CA GLU A 393 23.66 -4.59 15.38
C GLU A 393 22.87 -4.49 16.69
N PHE A 394 21.93 -5.41 16.93
CA PHE A 394 21.17 -5.49 18.18
C PHE A 394 22.08 -5.91 19.34
N ASN A 395 22.90 -6.93 19.13
CA ASN A 395 23.88 -7.39 20.13
C ASN A 395 24.91 -6.30 20.47
N ALA A 396 25.41 -5.57 19.47
CA ALA A 396 26.35 -4.46 19.67
C ALA A 396 25.76 -3.32 20.51
N ARG A 397 24.44 -3.13 20.49
CA ARG A 397 23.70 -2.17 21.32
C ARG A 397 23.30 -2.71 22.69
N GLY A 398 23.60 -3.98 22.97
CA GLY A 398 23.24 -4.64 24.22
C GLY A 398 21.76 -4.97 24.33
N TRP A 399 21.01 -5.00 23.23
CA TRP A 399 19.60 -5.40 23.25
C TRP A 399 19.48 -6.92 23.31
N THR A 400 18.69 -7.41 24.25
CA THR A 400 18.41 -8.84 24.37
C THR A 400 17.29 -9.23 23.41
N VAL A 401 17.61 -10.10 22.45
CA VAL A 401 16.65 -10.64 21.49
C VAL A 401 16.14 -11.98 21.99
N GLY A 402 14.82 -12.17 21.97
CA GLY A 402 14.19 -13.46 22.26
C GLY A 402 14.50 -14.52 21.18
N PRO A 403 13.88 -15.71 21.24
CA PRO A 403 14.01 -16.67 20.17
C PRO A 403 13.28 -16.12 18.95
N ILE A 404 13.83 -16.35 17.76
CA ILE A 404 13.12 -16.04 16.52
C ILE A 404 11.92 -16.98 16.41
N CYS A 405 10.72 -16.43 16.50
CA CYS A 405 9.48 -17.18 16.40
C CYS A 405 9.12 -17.33 14.92
N VAL A 406 9.44 -18.50 14.34
CA VAL A 406 9.06 -18.85 12.97
C VAL A 406 7.64 -19.40 13.00
N VAL A 407 6.67 -18.62 12.50
CA VAL A 407 5.24 -18.96 12.61
C VAL A 407 4.62 -19.16 11.24
N SER A 408 3.95 -20.29 11.03
CA SER A 408 3.14 -20.51 9.83
C SER A 408 1.78 -19.79 9.92
N HIS A 409 1.36 -19.21 8.80
CA HIS A 409 0.08 -18.54 8.62
C HIS A 409 -0.15 -17.35 9.58
N GLY A 410 0.91 -16.62 9.90
CA GLY A 410 0.85 -15.46 10.78
C GLY A 410 0.39 -14.18 10.06
N ARG A 411 -0.38 -13.35 10.76
CA ARG A 411 -0.69 -11.96 10.38
C ARG A 411 0.06 -11.02 11.33
N VAL A 412 0.25 -9.76 10.92
CA VAL A 412 1.01 -8.73 11.67
C VAL A 412 0.64 -8.66 13.17
N ALA A 413 -0.64 -8.70 13.52
CA ALA A 413 -1.07 -8.57 14.93
C ALA A 413 -0.70 -9.77 15.82
N LEU A 414 -0.24 -10.88 15.24
CA LEU A 414 0.30 -12.02 16.00
C LEU A 414 1.47 -11.59 16.92
N GLN A 415 2.22 -10.57 16.49
CA GLN A 415 3.33 -10.00 17.25
C GLN A 415 2.94 -9.46 18.61
N ASP A 416 1.68 -9.04 18.76
CA ASP A 416 1.16 -8.53 20.03
C ASP A 416 1.10 -9.66 21.07
N GLU A 417 0.62 -10.83 20.67
CA GLU A 417 0.56 -12.02 21.52
C GLU A 417 1.97 -12.53 21.84
N VAL A 418 2.80 -12.73 20.81
CA VAL A 418 4.18 -13.21 20.99
C VAL A 418 4.98 -12.28 21.90
N GLY A 419 4.90 -10.97 21.66
CA GLY A 419 5.57 -9.96 22.48
C GLY A 419 5.05 -9.92 23.92
N THR A 420 3.74 -10.12 24.13
CA THR A 420 3.14 -10.21 25.47
C THR A 420 3.66 -11.43 26.24
N VAL A 421 3.64 -12.61 25.62
CA VAL A 421 4.10 -13.86 26.25
C VAL A 421 5.59 -13.76 26.60
N LEU A 422 6.41 -13.24 25.68
CA LEU A 422 7.84 -13.05 25.90
C LEU A 422 8.16 -11.91 26.89
N LYS A 423 7.18 -11.06 27.23
CA LYS A 423 7.35 -9.84 28.02
C LYS A 423 8.40 -8.90 27.40
N ALA A 424 8.35 -8.76 26.07
CA ALA A 424 9.29 -7.96 25.31
C ALA A 424 8.94 -6.46 25.37
N ASN A 425 9.95 -5.59 25.36
CA ASN A 425 9.73 -4.14 25.24
C ASN A 425 9.17 -3.76 23.87
N LEU A 426 9.59 -4.48 22.82
CA LEU A 426 9.21 -4.23 21.43
C LEU A 426 9.02 -5.56 20.70
N ALA A 427 8.06 -5.61 19.77
CA ALA A 427 7.89 -6.73 18.85
C ALA A 427 8.15 -6.27 17.41
N LEU A 428 8.86 -7.10 16.64
CA LEU A 428 9.16 -6.94 15.22
C LEU A 428 8.66 -8.17 14.46
N THR A 429 7.82 -7.97 13.45
CA THR A 429 7.38 -9.02 12.53
C THR A 429 7.99 -8.81 11.17
N LEU A 430 8.67 -9.84 10.66
CA LEU A 430 9.06 -9.99 9.26
C LEU A 430 8.04 -10.90 8.58
N ILE A 431 7.31 -10.37 7.60
CA ILE A 431 6.17 -11.05 6.98
C ILE A 431 6.23 -10.95 5.47
N GLY A 432 6.01 -12.07 4.78
CA GLY A 432 5.84 -12.06 3.33
C GLY A 432 4.60 -11.26 2.93
N GLU A 433 4.82 -10.21 2.14
CA GLU A 433 3.75 -9.33 1.68
C GLU A 433 2.86 -10.03 0.65
N ARG A 434 1.80 -9.33 0.25
CA ARG A 434 0.98 -9.73 -0.88
C ARG A 434 1.86 -9.80 -2.14
N PRO A 435 1.87 -10.93 -2.87
CA PRO A 435 2.66 -11.02 -4.09
C PRO A 435 2.06 -10.14 -5.18
N GLY A 436 2.87 -9.25 -5.78
CA GLY A 436 2.55 -8.56 -7.03
C GLY A 436 2.76 -9.44 -8.26
N LEU A 437 2.41 -8.97 -9.46
CA LEU A 437 2.59 -9.76 -10.69
C LEU A 437 4.06 -10.06 -11.00
N GLY A 438 4.93 -9.07 -10.84
CA GLY A 438 6.38 -9.20 -11.08
C GLY A 438 7.23 -9.36 -9.83
N THR A 439 6.64 -9.21 -8.64
CA THR A 439 7.36 -9.05 -7.37
C THR A 439 6.80 -9.97 -6.28
N PRO A 440 6.85 -11.30 -6.46
CA PRO A 440 6.26 -12.23 -5.50
C PRO A 440 7.09 -12.38 -4.21
N ASP A 441 8.27 -11.76 -4.10
CA ASP A 441 9.23 -11.98 -3.02
C ASP A 441 9.51 -10.75 -2.14
N SER A 442 8.53 -9.84 -2.06
CA SER A 442 8.57 -8.65 -1.21
C SER A 442 8.32 -8.96 0.28
N LEU A 443 9.24 -8.56 1.16
CA LEU A 443 9.11 -8.73 2.61
C LEU A 443 8.73 -7.39 3.27
N GLY A 444 7.81 -7.45 4.22
CA GLY A 444 7.42 -6.33 5.08
C GLY A 444 7.93 -6.51 6.49
N ALA A 445 8.26 -5.40 7.16
CA ALA A 445 8.69 -5.35 8.54
C ALA A 445 7.77 -4.42 9.35
N TYR A 446 7.13 -4.96 10.37
CA TYR A 446 6.20 -4.23 11.25
C TYR A 446 6.74 -4.23 12.67
N LEU A 447 6.78 -3.07 13.34
CA LEU A 447 7.22 -3.00 14.72
C LEU A 447 6.22 -2.27 15.61
N VAL A 448 6.15 -2.68 16.87
CA VAL A 448 5.31 -2.05 17.90
C VAL A 448 6.05 -2.03 19.23
N TYR A 449 6.04 -0.86 19.88
CA TYR A 449 6.50 -0.72 21.26
C TYR A 449 5.41 -1.19 22.24
N ALA A 450 5.82 -1.80 23.35
CA ALA A 450 4.94 -2.37 24.36
C ALA A 450 3.80 -3.22 23.73
N PRO A 451 4.16 -4.31 23.03
CA PRO A 451 3.19 -5.20 22.40
C PRO A 451 2.13 -5.66 23.42
N LYS A 452 0.86 -5.46 23.06
CA LYS A 452 -0.29 -5.91 23.85
C LYS A 452 -1.45 -6.24 22.93
N LEU A 453 -2.25 -7.23 23.32
CA LEU A 453 -3.48 -7.56 22.60
C LEU A 453 -4.37 -6.32 22.47
N GLY A 454 -4.83 -6.07 21.25
CA GLY A 454 -5.65 -4.89 20.93
C GLY A 454 -4.86 -3.68 20.42
N ASN A 455 -3.54 -3.77 20.25
CA ASN A 455 -2.81 -2.75 19.50
C ASN A 455 -3.34 -2.64 18.07
N THR A 456 -3.56 -1.41 17.63
CA THR A 456 -4.11 -1.07 16.31
C THR A 456 -2.99 -0.86 15.29
N ASP A 457 -3.33 -0.78 14.00
CA ASP A 457 -2.34 -0.53 12.95
C ASP A 457 -1.68 0.84 13.10
N ALA A 458 -2.40 1.85 13.59
CA ALA A 458 -1.82 3.15 13.94
C ALA A 458 -0.75 3.08 15.04
N SER A 459 -0.66 1.98 15.80
CA SER A 459 0.37 1.75 16.81
C SER A 459 1.67 1.17 16.22
N ARG A 460 1.68 0.81 14.94
CA ARG A 460 2.79 0.09 14.29
C ARG A 460 3.51 0.97 13.29
N ASN A 461 4.84 0.95 13.31
CA ASN A 461 5.62 1.43 12.16
C ASN A 461 5.74 0.29 11.15
N CYS A 462 5.79 0.63 9.86
CA CYS A 462 5.90 -0.30 8.76
C CYS A 462 7.06 0.11 7.84
N ILE A 463 7.87 -0.87 7.44
CA ILE A 463 8.78 -0.77 6.30
C ILE A 463 8.37 -1.87 5.33
N SER A 464 7.99 -1.49 4.12
CA SER A 464 7.59 -2.42 3.07
C SER A 464 8.66 -2.59 2.01
N ASN A 465 8.41 -3.49 1.05
CA ASN A 465 9.21 -3.65 -0.16
C ASN A 465 10.68 -4.02 0.09
N ILE A 466 10.95 -4.79 1.15
CA ILE A 466 12.31 -5.25 1.47
C ILE A 466 12.69 -6.39 0.52
N ARG A 467 13.50 -6.06 -0.49
CA ARG A 467 14.04 -6.98 -1.52
C ARG A 467 15.14 -6.27 -2.32
N PRO A 468 15.99 -6.99 -3.07
CA PRO A 468 17.02 -6.37 -3.90
C PRO A 468 16.50 -5.34 -4.92
N GLY A 469 15.31 -5.56 -5.50
CA GLY A 469 14.67 -4.61 -6.44
C GLY A 469 13.84 -3.51 -5.78
N GLY A 470 13.83 -3.43 -4.45
CA GLY A 470 13.10 -2.45 -3.66
C GLY A 470 14.03 -1.81 -2.62
N LEU A 471 13.62 -1.82 -1.36
CA LEU A 471 14.51 -1.46 -0.26
C LEU A 471 15.46 -2.63 0.02
N ASN A 472 16.72 -2.48 -0.36
CA ASN A 472 17.73 -3.52 -0.12
C ASN A 472 17.95 -3.78 1.38
N TRP A 473 18.61 -4.90 1.70
CA TRP A 473 18.74 -5.37 3.08
C TRP A 473 19.53 -4.40 3.96
N GLU A 474 20.58 -3.75 3.44
CA GLU A 474 21.40 -2.80 4.17
C GLU A 474 20.63 -1.53 4.53
N ALA A 475 19.88 -0.98 3.57
CA ALA A 475 19.03 0.18 3.80
C ALA A 475 17.87 -0.15 4.75
N ALA A 476 17.25 -1.32 4.58
CA ALA A 476 16.20 -1.81 5.47
C ALA A 476 16.71 -2.02 6.90
N ALA A 477 17.87 -2.67 7.09
CA ALA A 477 18.49 -2.88 8.39
C ALA A 477 18.82 -1.55 9.07
N THR A 478 19.42 -0.61 8.34
CA THR A 478 19.75 0.74 8.84
C THR A 478 18.49 1.45 9.33
N LYS A 479 17.42 1.43 8.53
CA LYS A 479 16.15 2.07 8.86
C LYS A 479 15.47 1.41 10.06
N LEU A 480 15.45 0.07 10.12
CA LEU A 480 14.90 -0.69 11.25
C LEU A 480 15.64 -0.41 12.55
N VAL A 481 16.98 -0.46 12.54
CA VAL A 481 17.79 -0.16 13.74
C VAL A 481 17.51 1.25 14.23
N SER A 482 17.38 2.21 13.33
CA SER A 482 17.08 3.60 13.68
C SER A 482 15.69 3.75 14.30
N LEU A 483 14.67 3.16 13.68
CA LEU A 483 13.29 3.16 14.21
C LEU A 483 13.18 2.44 15.56
N ILE A 484 13.80 1.27 15.71
CA ILE A 484 13.81 0.51 16.95
C ILE A 484 14.52 1.31 18.06
N SER A 485 15.66 1.94 17.75
CA SER A 485 16.38 2.80 18.71
C SER A 485 15.48 3.93 19.22
N ALA A 486 14.87 4.68 18.30
CA ALA A 486 14.00 5.80 18.64
C ALA A 486 12.75 5.33 19.40
N SER A 487 12.18 4.20 19.00
CA SER A 487 11.01 3.59 19.64
C SER A 487 11.30 3.18 21.09
N LEU A 488 12.41 2.48 21.34
CA LEU A 488 12.83 2.08 22.69
C LEU A 488 13.19 3.29 23.57
N GLN A 489 13.85 4.30 23.00
CA GLN A 489 14.24 5.51 23.74
C GLN A 489 13.03 6.36 24.13
N ARG A 490 12.10 6.58 23.20
CA ARG A 490 10.92 7.44 23.39
C ARG A 490 9.72 6.71 23.96
N ARG A 491 9.73 5.37 23.94
CA ARG A 491 8.64 4.50 24.39
C ARG A 491 7.35 4.70 23.62
N VAL A 492 7.47 4.90 22.31
CA VAL A 492 6.35 5.11 21.38
C VAL A 492 6.60 4.39 20.05
N SER A 493 5.55 4.13 19.28
CA SER A 493 5.62 3.57 17.91
C SER A 493 4.40 4.02 17.10
N GLY A 494 4.38 3.69 15.81
CA GLY A 494 3.29 4.02 14.91
C GLY A 494 3.21 5.51 14.58
N VAL A 495 2.00 6.07 14.54
CA VAL A 495 1.78 7.48 14.16
C VAL A 495 2.46 8.48 15.10
N GLU A 496 2.78 8.06 16.32
CA GLU A 496 3.53 8.86 17.31
C GLU A 496 5.05 8.88 17.06
N LEU A 497 5.56 8.03 16.16
CA LEU A 497 6.97 7.93 15.80
C LEU A 497 7.16 8.07 14.29
N LYS A 498 7.50 9.26 13.82
CA LYS A 498 7.67 9.56 12.39
C LYS A 498 9.12 9.40 11.92
N ASP A 499 9.32 8.93 10.68
CA ASP A 499 10.63 8.69 10.06
C ASP A 499 11.54 9.94 10.04
N ASP A 500 11.00 11.13 9.76
CA ASP A 500 11.78 12.37 9.70
C ASP A 500 12.41 12.74 11.05
N GLU A 501 11.72 12.48 12.16
CA GLU A 501 12.22 12.76 13.50
C GLU A 501 13.42 11.85 13.85
N VAL A 502 13.44 10.66 13.25
CA VAL A 502 14.47 9.64 13.40
C VAL A 502 15.72 9.98 12.56
N LEU A 503 15.54 10.52 11.35
CA LEU A 503 16.63 11.02 10.50
C LEU A 503 17.28 12.29 11.07
N LEU A 504 16.50 13.19 11.69
CA LEU A 504 17.01 14.40 12.33
C LEU A 504 17.90 14.08 13.55
N THR A 505 17.56 13.08 14.37
CA THR A 505 18.40 12.63 15.49
C THR A 505 19.74 12.04 15.04
N LEU A 506 19.80 11.37 13.89
CA LEU A 506 21.06 10.87 13.32
C LEU A 506 21.94 12.00 12.76
N SER A 507 21.33 13.09 12.28
CA SER A 507 22.04 14.26 11.78
C SER A 507 22.71 15.10 12.87
N SER A 508 22.25 15.01 14.12
CA SER A 508 22.90 15.66 15.27
C SER A 508 24.15 14.95 15.78
N GLU A 509 24.39 13.69 15.38
CA GLU A 509 25.59 12.92 15.76
C GLU A 509 26.53 12.59 14.58
N SER A 510 26.17 12.96 13.35
CA SER A 510 27.08 12.80 12.20
C SER A 510 26.82 13.84 11.11
N SER A 511 27.87 14.60 10.77
CA SER A 511 27.86 15.60 9.71
C SER A 511 27.74 14.94 8.33
N TYR A 512 26.57 15.04 7.70
CA TYR A 512 26.38 14.69 6.29
C TYR A 512 26.25 15.96 5.44
N SER A 513 27.29 16.25 4.66
CA SER A 513 27.40 17.40 3.76
C SER A 513 27.13 17.04 2.29
N ALA A 514 26.15 16.18 1.99
CA ALA A 514 26.04 15.62 0.64
C ALA A 514 24.60 15.36 0.15
N ILE A 515 23.69 16.33 0.26
CA ILE A 515 22.46 16.39 -0.58
C ILE A 515 22.09 17.87 -0.86
N ASN A 516 23.05 18.69 -1.30
CA ASN A 516 22.80 20.07 -1.75
C ASN A 516 23.66 20.41 -2.97
N SER A 517 23.67 19.53 -3.98
CA SER A 517 24.32 19.85 -5.26
C SER A 517 23.67 19.12 -6.42
N LEU A 518 22.41 19.45 -6.69
CA LEU A 518 21.79 19.35 -8.01
C LEU A 518 20.85 20.55 -8.17
N GLU A 519 21.45 21.73 -8.32
CA GLU A 519 20.85 22.90 -9.01
C GLU A 519 21.10 22.78 -10.51
#